data_AF-A0AB73ARU1-F1
#
_entry.id   AF-A0AB73ARU1-F1
#
_cell.length_a   1.000
_cell.length_b   1.000
_cell.length_c   1.000
_cell.angle_alpha   90.00
_cell.angle_beta   90.00
_cell.angle_gamma   90.00
#
_symmetry.space_group_name_H-M   'P 1'
#
loop_
_entity.id
_entity.type
_entity.pdbx_description
1 polymer ?
#
loop_
_entity_poly.entity_id
_entity_poly.type
_entity_poly.pdbx_seq_one_letter_code
_entity_poly.pdbx_strand_id
1 'polypeptide(L)'
;MMTDINKKDAEDIQQDPIPETITFHTADRMTYGALGYDGNELMAFISGYDLEIKFNLRIINSLADAEACADALAQVFYEALMEQLINEKADFVKPHH
;
A
#
# COMPACT_ATOMS: atom_id res chain seq x y z
N MET A 1 -62.39 25.20 4.09
CA MET A 1 -61.45 26.33 4.14
C MET A 1 -60.26 25.89 4.98
N MET A 2 -59.05 25.99 4.40
CA MET A 2 -57.74 26.41 4.96
C MET A 2 -57.62 26.50 6.50
N THR A 3 -56.51 26.11 7.15
CA THR A 3 -55.11 26.12 6.73
C THR A 3 -54.25 25.06 7.45
N ASP A 4 -53.41 24.42 6.64
CA ASP A 4 -51.99 24.05 6.80
C ASP A 4 -51.27 24.22 8.15
N ILE A 5 -50.62 23.13 8.59
CA ILE A 5 -49.28 23.21 9.20
C ILE A 5 -48.38 22.22 8.44
N ASN A 6 -47.46 22.80 7.69
CA ASN A 6 -46.46 22.18 6.86
C ASN A 6 -45.48 21.38 7.75
N LYS A 7 -45.44 20.05 7.64
CA LYS A 7 -44.26 19.28 8.07
C LYS A 7 -43.14 19.46 7.03
N LYS A 8 -42.66 20.70 6.89
CA LYS A 8 -41.25 20.91 6.63
C LYS A 8 -40.59 20.69 7.98
N ASP A 9 -39.96 19.54 8.11
CA ASP A 9 -38.81 19.22 8.98
C ASP A 9 -38.66 17.69 8.92
N ALA A 10 -38.60 17.15 7.70
CA ALA A 10 -37.86 15.92 7.48
C ALA A 10 -36.63 16.42 6.73
N GLU A 11 -35.67 16.91 7.51
CA GLU A 11 -34.30 17.06 7.05
C GLU A 11 -33.94 15.75 6.35
N ASP A 12 -33.62 15.85 5.07
CA ASP A 12 -32.99 14.79 4.31
C ASP A 12 -31.63 14.54 4.99
N ILE A 13 -31.64 13.68 6.01
CA ILE A 13 -30.43 13.17 6.62
C ILE A 13 -29.80 12.31 5.54
N GLN A 14 -28.97 12.94 4.71
CA GLN A 14 -27.95 12.25 3.94
C GLN A 14 -27.11 11.51 4.98
N GLN A 15 -27.43 10.23 5.19
CA GLN A 15 -26.61 9.36 6.00
C GLN A 15 -25.28 9.27 5.26
N ASP A 16 -24.24 9.90 5.83
CA ASP A 16 -22.87 9.65 5.40
C ASP A 16 -22.67 8.13 5.36
N PRO A 17 -22.08 7.58 4.27
CA PRO A 17 -21.91 6.15 4.15
C PRO A 17 -21.17 5.62 5.37
N ILE A 18 -21.80 4.68 6.08
CA ILE A 18 -21.20 4.01 7.23
C ILE A 18 -19.89 3.39 6.76
N PRO A 19 -18.72 3.76 7.34
CA PRO A 19 -17.46 3.19 6.90
C PRO A 19 -17.45 1.68 7.16
N GLU A 20 -17.25 0.91 6.10
CA GLU A 20 -17.09 -0.55 6.18
C GLU A 20 -15.87 -0.86 7.05
N THR A 21 -16.08 -1.63 8.13
CA THR A 21 -15.03 -1.94 9.11
C THR A 21 -14.62 -3.41 8.98
N ILE A 22 -13.33 -3.63 8.75
CA ILE A 22 -12.72 -4.97 8.75
C ILE A 22 -11.84 -5.09 10.00
N THR A 23 -11.97 -6.19 10.75
CA THR A 23 -11.21 -6.45 11.98
C THR A 23 -10.27 -7.63 11.76
N PHE A 24 -9.01 -7.47 12.13
CA PHE A 24 -7.97 -8.50 12.05
C PHE A 24 -7.46 -8.85 13.45
N HIS A 25 -7.08 -10.11 13.65
CA HIS A 25 -6.27 -10.49 14.79
C HIS A 25 -4.81 -10.10 14.54
N THR A 26 -4.05 -9.81 15.59
CA THR A 26 -2.62 -9.48 15.48
C THR A 26 -1.81 -10.60 14.82
N ALA A 27 -2.25 -11.85 14.99
CA ALA A 27 -1.65 -13.03 14.36
C ALA A 27 -1.86 -13.10 12.84
N ASP A 28 -2.82 -12.36 12.29
CA ASP A 28 -3.12 -12.36 10.85
C ASP A 28 -2.14 -11.49 10.05
N ARG A 29 -1.27 -10.73 10.74
CA ARG A 29 -0.30 -9.84 10.09
C ARG A 29 0.76 -10.67 9.35
N MET A 30 0.70 -10.64 8.03
CA MET A 30 1.74 -11.21 7.18
C MET A 30 2.99 -10.33 7.22
N THR A 31 4.16 -10.96 7.15
CA THR A 31 5.45 -10.26 7.09
C THR A 31 6.35 -10.94 6.07
N TYR A 32 6.80 -10.18 5.09
CA TYR A 32 7.82 -10.56 4.12
C TYR A 32 9.09 -9.77 4.43
N GLY A 33 10.26 -10.31 4.13
CA GLY A 33 11.49 -9.58 4.39
C GLY A 33 12.66 -10.04 3.54
N ALA A 34 13.56 -9.10 3.29
CA ALA A 34 14.83 -9.35 2.62
C ALA A 34 15.92 -9.46 3.69
N LEU A 35 16.61 -10.60 3.74
CA LEU A 35 17.74 -10.81 4.63
C LEU A 35 19.00 -10.12 4.10
N GLY A 36 19.84 -9.67 5.03
CA GLY A 36 21.20 -9.21 4.80
C GLY A 36 22.11 -10.29 4.23
N TYR A 37 23.30 -9.88 3.78
CA TYR A 37 24.30 -10.78 3.21
C TYR A 37 24.75 -11.90 4.16
N ASP A 38 24.68 -11.65 5.47
CA ASP A 38 25.02 -12.62 6.51
C ASP A 38 23.84 -13.51 6.93
N GLY A 39 22.64 -13.24 6.41
CA GLY A 39 21.41 -13.98 6.70
C GLY A 39 20.84 -13.77 8.10
N ASN A 40 21.43 -12.88 8.92
CA ASN A 40 21.03 -12.74 10.33
C ASN A 40 20.06 -11.59 10.56
N GLU A 41 20.17 -10.51 9.79
CA GLU A 41 19.35 -9.31 9.95
C GLU A 41 18.48 -9.06 8.71
N LEU A 42 17.29 -8.52 8.91
CA LEU A 42 16.43 -8.05 7.82
C LEU A 42 16.90 -6.68 7.34
N MET A 43 17.24 -6.57 6.06
CA MET A 43 17.50 -5.28 5.40
C MET A 43 16.20 -4.52 5.11
N ALA A 44 15.12 -5.25 4.85
CA ALA A 44 13.80 -4.69 4.65
C ALA A 44 12.74 -5.68 5.14
N PHE A 45 11.62 -5.17 5.65
CA PHE A 45 10.44 -5.98 5.91
C PHE A 45 9.17 -5.24 5.46
N ILE A 46 8.23 -5.99 4.90
CA ILE A 46 6.92 -5.54 4.47
C ILE A 46 5.92 -6.29 5.34
N SER A 47 5.17 -5.56 6.17
CA SER A 47 4.15 -6.16 7.03
C SER A 47 2.80 -5.51 6.82
N GLY A 48 1.75 -6.31 6.74
CA GLY A 48 0.38 -5.83 6.55
C GLY A 48 -0.64 -6.91 6.91
N TYR A 49 -1.88 -6.49 7.18
CA TYR A 49 -3.01 -7.40 7.37
C TYR A 49 -3.65 -7.78 6.03
N ASP A 50 -3.67 -6.83 5.09
CA ASP A 50 -4.09 -7.05 3.71
C ASP A 50 -3.01 -6.50 2.78
N LEU A 51 -2.20 -7.42 2.25
CA LEU A 51 -1.22 -7.12 1.21
C LEU A 51 -1.79 -7.62 -0.11
N GLU A 52 -2.53 -6.76 -0.80
CA GLU A 52 -3.10 -7.11 -2.09
C GLU A 52 -2.10 -6.88 -3.22
N ILE A 53 -1.72 -7.95 -3.92
CA ILE A 53 -0.93 -7.89 -5.15
C ILE A 53 -1.79 -8.42 -6.30
N LYS A 54 -2.10 -7.55 -7.27
CA LYS A 54 -2.89 -7.88 -8.46
C LYS A 54 -2.05 -7.81 -9.72
N PHE A 55 -2.00 -8.92 -10.46
CA PHE A 55 -1.35 -8.97 -11.76
C PHE A 55 -2.40 -8.85 -12.88
N ASN A 56 -2.15 -7.96 -13.83
CA ASN A 56 -3.02 -7.83 -15.01
C ASN A 56 -2.65 -8.89 -16.06
N LEU A 57 -3.15 -10.12 -15.88
CA LEU A 57 -2.84 -11.25 -16.75
C LEU A 57 -3.39 -11.10 -18.18
N ARG A 58 -4.21 -10.08 -18.46
CA ARG A 58 -4.61 -9.75 -19.83
C ARG A 58 -3.44 -9.20 -20.65
N ILE A 59 -2.52 -8.48 -20.01
CA ILE A 59 -1.37 -7.85 -20.67
C ILE A 59 -0.08 -8.67 -20.51
N ILE A 60 0.04 -9.45 -19.45
CA ILE A 60 1.17 -10.36 -19.22
C ILE A 60 0.91 -11.65 -20.01
N ASN A 61 1.48 -11.76 -21.21
CA ASN A 61 1.23 -12.88 -22.13
C ASN A 61 2.46 -13.75 -22.39
N SER A 62 3.61 -13.36 -21.85
CA SER A 62 4.89 -14.06 -22.06
C SER A 62 5.79 -13.99 -20.82
N LEU A 63 6.83 -14.81 -20.80
CA LEU A 63 7.88 -14.73 -19.78
C LEU A 63 8.55 -13.35 -19.78
N ALA A 64 8.82 -12.79 -20.96
CA ALA A 64 9.42 -11.47 -21.10
C ALA A 64 8.54 -10.36 -20.50
N ASP A 65 7.21 -10.44 -20.66
CA ASP A 65 6.30 -9.48 -20.03
C ASP A 65 6.32 -9.60 -18.50
N ALA A 66 6.45 -10.83 -17.98
CA ALA A 66 6.53 -11.07 -16.55
C ALA A 66 7.85 -10.56 -15.95
N GLU A 67 8.97 -10.78 -16.63
CA GLU A 67 10.29 -10.25 -16.28
C GLU A 67 10.26 -8.71 -16.29
N ALA A 68 9.75 -8.10 -17.36
CA ALA A 68 9.61 -6.65 -17.44
C ALA A 68 8.70 -6.08 -16.34
N CYS A 69 7.62 -6.78 -15.98
CA CYS A 69 6.76 -6.40 -14.86
C CYS A 69 7.50 -6.46 -13.52
N ALA A 70 8.27 -7.52 -13.28
CA ALA A 70 9.06 -7.67 -12.06
C ALA A 70 10.15 -6.59 -11.96
N ASP A 71 10.88 -6.33 -13.05
CA ASP A 71 11.90 -5.28 -13.12
C ASP A 71 11.33 -3.90 -12.85
N ALA A 72 10.16 -3.59 -13.42
CA ALA A 72 9.48 -2.33 -13.17
C ALA A 72 9.08 -2.17 -11.69
N LEU A 73 8.57 -3.23 -11.05
CA LEU A 73 8.24 -3.20 -9.62
C LEU A 73 9.49 -3.07 -8.74
N ALA A 74 10.59 -3.75 -9.10
CA ALA A 74 11.85 -3.63 -8.41
C ALA A 74 12.41 -2.20 -8.49
N GLN A 75 12.29 -1.55 -9.65
CA GLN A 75 12.70 -0.16 -9.85
C GLN A 75 11.90 0.81 -8.97
N VAL A 76 10.57 0.67 -8.91
CA VAL A 76 9.72 1.48 -8.04
C VAL A 76 10.14 1.32 -6.57
N PHE A 77 10.39 0.09 -6.14
CA PHE A 77 10.85 -0.19 -4.78
C PHE A 77 12.21 0.45 -4.49
N TYR A 78 13.15 0.36 -5.44
CA TYR A 78 14.47 0.97 -5.33
C TYR A 78 14.39 2.50 -5.19
N GLU A 79 13.56 3.17 -6.00
CA GLU A 79 13.37 4.62 -5.91
C GLU A 79 12.84 5.04 -4.54
N ALA A 80 11.82 4.35 -4.04
CA ALA A 80 11.26 4.61 -2.70
C ALA A 80 12.31 4.38 -1.58
N LEU A 81 13.09 3.31 -1.67
CA LEU A 81 14.17 3.02 -0.74
C LEU A 81 15.23 4.12 -0.76
N MET A 82 15.65 4.56 -1.94
CA MET A 82 16.66 5.60 -2.09
C MET A 82 16.18 6.94 -1.56
N GLU A 83 14.92 7.31 -1.80
CA GLU A 83 14.32 8.51 -1.23
C GLU A 83 14.37 8.48 0.31
N GLN A 84 13.98 7.36 0.92
CA GLN A 84 14.06 7.20 2.37
C GLN A 84 15.52 7.27 2.88
N LEU A 85 16.45 6.61 2.19
CA LEU A 85 17.87 6.63 2.56
C LEU A 85 18.46 8.04 2.49
N ILE A 86 18.14 8.82 1.46
CA ILE A 86 18.60 10.21 1.34
C ILE A 86 18.03 11.06 2.49
N ASN A 87 16.76 10.88 2.82
CA ASN A 87 16.08 11.63 3.88
C ASN A 87 16.62 11.29 5.28
N GLU A 88 16.91 10.02 5.55
CA GLU A 88 17.35 9.57 6.87
C GLU A 88 18.87 9.55 7.05
N LYS A 89 19.63 9.42 5.96
CA LYS A 89 21.09 9.27 5.96
C LYS A 89 21.71 10.07 4.82
N ALA A 90 21.70 11.41 4.95
CA ALA A 90 22.24 12.33 3.95
C ALA A 90 23.69 12.05 3.51
N ASP A 91 24.50 11.41 4.35
CA ASP A 91 25.88 11.02 4.05
C ASP A 91 25.98 9.76 3.15
N PHE A 92 24.89 9.02 2.93
CA PHE A 92 24.86 7.81 2.10
C PHE A 92 25.19 8.09 0.63
N VAL A 93 24.90 9.30 0.15
CA VAL A 93 25.16 9.72 -1.25
C VAL A 93 26.63 10.10 -1.48
N LYS A 94 27.46 10.11 -0.43
CA LYS A 94 28.88 10.43 -0.59
C LYS A 94 29.58 9.24 -1.25
N PRO A 95 30.28 9.43 -2.39
CA PRO A 95 31.04 8.36 -3.00
C PRO A 95 32.10 7.87 -2.01
N HIS A 96 32.16 6.57 -1.77
CA HIS A 96 33.27 5.97 -1.05
C HIS A 96 34.56 6.25 -1.84
N HIS A 97 35.49 6.99 -1.23
CA HIS A 97 36.84 7.23 -1.74
C HIS A 97 37.75 6.06 -1.38
#